data_AF-A0A7X7E3P1-F1
#
_entry.id   AF-A0A7X7E3P1-F1
#
_cell.length_a   1.000
_cell.length_b   1.000
_cell.length_c   1.000
_cell.angle_alpha   90.00
_cell.angle_beta   90.00
_cell.angle_gamma   90.00
#
_symmetry.space_group_name_H-M   'P 1'
#
loop_
_entity.id
_entity.type
_entity.pdbx_description
1 polymer ?
#
loop_
_entity_poly.entity_id
_entity_poly.type
_entity_poly.pdbx_seq_one_letter_code
_entity_poly.pdbx_strand_id
1 'polypeptide(L)' 'MIKKDTGSTPLKIGFLGLGWIGRMRMESLIQTGLAEATVVADTNVAQLMSIQTGAPFLCHSLDEL' A
#
# COMPACT_ATOMS: atom_id res chain seq x y z
N MET A 1 -9.13 11.26 -16.33
CA MET A 1 -9.36 11.60 -14.91
C MET A 1 -10.35 10.61 -14.35
N ILE A 2 -9.91 9.72 -13.44
CA ILE A 2 -10.82 8.84 -12.70
C ILE A 2 -11.63 9.74 -11.76
N LYS A 3 -12.96 9.74 -11.87
CA LYS A 3 -13.82 10.46 -10.93
C LYS A 3 -13.72 9.76 -9.58
N LYS A 4 -13.32 10.49 -8.53
CA LYS A 4 -13.47 10.05 -7.14
C LYS A 4 -14.97 9.91 -6.89
N ASP A 5 -15.43 8.69 -6.65
CA ASP A 5 -16.80 8.49 -6.16
C ASP A 5 -16.83 8.98 -4.71
N THR A 6 -17.45 10.14 -4.49
CA THR A 6 -17.44 10.85 -3.21
C THR A 6 -18.31 10.19 -2.14
N GLY A 7 -19.00 9.08 -2.46
CA GLY A 7 -19.84 8.32 -1.55
C GLY A 7 -19.29 6.97 -1.09
N SER A 8 -18.23 6.44 -1.71
CA SER A 8 -17.69 5.11 -1.38
C SER A 8 -16.50 5.21 -0.42
N THR A 9 -16.52 4.45 0.68
CA THR A 9 -15.36 4.28 1.56
C THR A 9 -14.17 3.68 0.78
N PRO A 10 -12.95 4.24 0.90
CA PRO A 10 -11.77 3.68 0.22
C PRO A 10 -11.55 2.21 0.57
N LEU A 11 -11.16 1.41 -0.42
CA LEU A 11 -10.81 0.01 -0.22
C LEU A 11 -9.54 -0.10 0.62
N LYS A 12 -9.60 -0.87 1.71
CA LYS A 12 -8.46 -1.15 2.58
C LYS A 12 -7.66 -2.32 2.01
N ILE A 13 -6.39 -2.09 1.67
CA ILE A 13 -5.54 -3.10 1.02
C ILE A 13 -4.25 -3.30 1.80
N GLY A 14 -3.88 -4.58 1.99
CA GLY A 14 -2.54 -4.98 2.40
C GLY A 14 -1.64 -5.25 1.19
N PHE A 15 -0.38 -4.84 1.26
CA PHE A 15 0.60 -5.11 0.19
C PHE A 15 1.75 -5.98 0.72
N LEU A 16 2.06 -7.05 0.01
CA LEU A 16 3.22 -7.92 0.26
C LEU A 16 4.19 -7.83 -0.91
N GLY A 17 5.46 -7.54 -0.61
CA GLY A 17 6.52 -7.43 -1.60
C GLY A 17 6.47 -6.08 -2.32
N LEU A 18 7.27 -5.14 -1.85
CA LEU A 18 7.35 -3.76 -2.31
C LEU A 18 8.69 -3.47 -3.02
N GLY A 19 9.17 -4.46 -3.77
CA GLY A 19 10.09 -4.23 -4.88
C GLY A 19 9.50 -3.27 -5.93
N TRP A 20 10.22 -3.02 -7.01
CA TRP A 20 9.86 -2.00 -8.01
C TRP A 20 8.41 -2.09 -8.53
N ILE A 21 7.90 -3.30 -8.82
CA ILE A 21 6.52 -3.51 -9.28
C ILE A 21 5.50 -3.26 -8.17
N GLY A 22 5.71 -3.88 -7.00
CA GLY A 22 4.78 -3.79 -5.88
C GLY A 22 4.60 -2.36 -5.42
N ARG A 23 5.71 -1.61 -5.33
CA ARG A 23 5.71 -0.19 -5.00
C ARG A 23 4.92 0.64 -6.01
N MET A 24 5.21 0.51 -7.30
CA MET A 24 4.51 1.27 -8.34
C MET A 24 3.01 0.97 -8.36
N ARG A 25 2.62 -0.30 -8.16
CA ARG A 25 1.20 -0.69 -8.08
C ARG A 25 0.51 -0.10 -6.87
N MET A 26 1.15 -0.19 -5.71
CA MET A 26 0.64 0.38 -4.46
C MET A 26 0.45 1.90 -4.59
N GLU A 27 1.50 2.61 -5.03
CA GLU A 27 1.45 4.06 -5.21
C GLU A 27 0.38 4.47 -6.24
N SER A 28 0.27 3.76 -7.37
CA SER A 28 -0.76 4.03 -8.38
C SER A 28 -2.18 3.85 -7.82
N LEU A 29 -2.44 2.78 -7.06
CA LEU A 29 -3.74 2.52 -6.45
C LEU A 29 -4.11 3.59 -5.42
N ILE A 30 -3.18 3.95 -4.54
CA ILE A 30 -3.40 5.00 -3.53
C ILE A 30 -3.66 6.36 -4.21
N GLN A 31 -2.93 6.68 -5.28
CA GLN A 31 -3.11 7.92 -6.04
C GLN A 31 -4.49 8.05 -6.68
N THR A 32 -5.16 6.93 -7.01
CA THR A 32 -6.57 6.98 -7.47
C THR A 32 -7.53 7.47 -6.39
N GLY A 33 -7.16 7.34 -5.12
CA GLY A 33 -8.03 7.57 -3.97
C GLY A 33 -9.14 6.55 -3.79
N LEU A 34 -9.13 5.47 -4.58
CA LEU A 34 -10.05 4.34 -4.44
C LEU A 34 -9.59 3.34 -3.38
N ALA A 35 -8.31 3.38 -3.01
CA ALA A 35 -7.71 2.49 -2.04
C ALA A 35 -6.80 3.23 -1.07
N GLU A 36 -6.68 2.68 0.13
CA GLU A 36 -5.67 3.03 1.13
C GLU A 36 -4.86 1.79 1.51
N ALA A 37 -3.56 1.96 1.73
CA ALA A 37 -2.72 0.89 2.26
C ALA A 37 -2.91 0.83 3.77
N THR A 38 -3.40 -0.30 4.29
CA THR A 38 -3.54 -0.50 5.75
C THR A 38 -2.35 -1.23 6.34
N VAL A 39 -1.71 -2.11 5.57
CA VAL A 39 -0.53 -2.85 5.98
C VAL A 39 0.39 -3.03 4.78
N VAL A 40 1.69 -2.97 5.02
CA VAL A 40 2.70 -3.29 4.02
C VAL A 40 3.72 -4.26 4.61
N ALA A 41 4.05 -5.31 3.86
CA ALA A 41 5.11 -6.24 4.21
C ALA A 41 6.15 -6.38 3.12
N ASP A 42 7.41 -6.46 3.52
CA ASP A 42 8.52 -6.80 2.65
C ASP A 42 9.63 -7.46 3.49
N THR A 43 10.25 -8.50 2.95
CA THR A 43 11.42 -9.16 3.57
C THR A 43 12.63 -8.22 3.68
N ASN A 44 12.70 -7.20 2.83
CA ASN A 44 13.74 -6.18 2.86
C ASN A 44 13.29 -4.97 3.68
N VAL A 45 13.78 -4.89 4.92
CA VAL A 45 13.47 -3.80 5.86
C VAL A 45 13.82 -2.41 5.30
N ALA A 46 14.87 -2.30 4.48
CA ALA A 46 15.22 -1.02 3.86
C ALA A 46 14.13 -0.53 2.88
N GLN A 47 13.42 -1.45 2.22
CA GLN A 47 12.28 -1.10 1.38
C GLN A 47 11.15 -0.53 2.23
N LEU A 48 10.79 -1.20 3.33
CA LEU A 48 9.75 -0.75 4.29
C LEU A 48 10.02 0.68 4.78
N MET A 49 11.25 0.97 5.18
CA MET A 49 11.62 2.29 5.67
C MET A 49 11.59 3.38 4.60
N SER A 50 11.73 3.02 3.32
CA SER A 50 11.71 3.98 2.21
C SER A 50 10.30 4.36 1.76
N ILE A 51 9.26 3.68 2.25
CA ILE A 51 7.89 3.79 1.75
C ILE A 51 7.14 4.91 2.46
N GLN A 52 6.44 5.73 1.67
CA GLN A 52 5.65 6.87 2.15
C GLN A 52 4.18 6.69 1.78
N THR A 53 3.54 5.65 2.33
CA THR A 53 2.14 5.29 2.02
C THR A 53 1.13 5.82 3.02
N GLY A 54 1.57 6.22 4.22
CA GLY A 54 0.69 6.48 5.34
C GLY A 54 0.07 5.20 5.94
N ALA A 55 0.56 4.01 5.56
CA ALA A 55 0.08 2.76 6.12
C ALA A 55 0.40 2.68 7.63
N PRO A 56 -0.58 2.33 8.48
CA PRO A 56 -0.38 2.26 9.92
C PRO A 56 0.48 1.06 10.37
N PHE A 57 0.63 0.02 9.54
CA PHE A 57 1.34 -1.20 9.89
C PHE A 57 2.42 -1.56 8.85
N LEU A 58 3.64 -1.80 9.33
CA LEU A 58 4.77 -2.31 8.54
C LEU A 58 5.18 -3.68 9.11
N CYS A 59 5.22 -4.70 8.28
CA CYS A 59 5.53 -6.08 8.65
C CYS A 59 6.71 -6.62 7.82
N HIS A 60 7.42 -7.63 8.29
CA HIS A 60 8.60 -8.17 7.58
C HIS A 60 8.35 -9.50 6.88
N SER A 61 7.17 -10.10 7.09
CA SER A 61 6.77 -11.40 6.53
C SER A 61 5.28 -11.42 6.20
N LEU A 62 4.84 -12.46 5.48
CA LEU A 62 3.42 -12.68 5.18
C LEU A 62 2.62 -13.09 6.42
N ASP A 63 3.21 -13.85 7.33
CA ASP A 63 2.49 -14.34 8.53
C ASP A 63 2.08 -13.21 9.49
N GLU A 64 2.71 -12.04 9.34
CA GLU A 64 2.43 -10.82 10.10
C GLU A 64 1.42 -9.88 9.41
N LEU A 65 1.02 -10.19 8.17
CA LEU A 65 0.11 -9.38 7.36
C LEU A 65 -1.35 -9.71 7.64
#